data_AF-A0A133N695-F1
#
_entry.id   AF-A0A133N695-F1
#
_cell.length_a   1.000
_cell.length_b   1.000
_cell.length_c   1.000
_cell.angle_alpha   90.00
_cell.angle_beta   90.00
_cell.angle_gamma   90.00
#
_symmetry.space_group_name_H-M   'P 1'
#
loop_
_entity.id
_entity.type
_entity.pdbx_description
1 polymer ?
#
loop_
_entity_poly.entity_id
_entity_poly.type
_entity_poly.pdbx_seq_one_letter_code
_entity_poly.pdbx_strand_id
1 'polypeptide(L)'
;YLEYWVAYRNDKYYRFRRGHRGDGMDGKTPKQWMDSLPETERIRISEDQLRMLFMYEDIRKVTQNGVVFMQNTYIHEELFTHLGEKVKIKYDPHNLKEIFVYLLSGEFLCKADRLEKYGWDGVEQYKEHRKRLQKF
;
A
#
# COMPACT_ATOMS: atom_id res chain seq x y z
N TYR A 1 1.89 -9.32 -14.86
CA TYR A 1 0.78 -9.12 -15.84
C TYR A 1 0.30 -7.67 -15.86
N LEU A 2 -0.09 -7.08 -14.72
CA LEU A 2 -0.53 -5.68 -14.65
C LEU A 2 0.55 -4.69 -15.12
N GLU A 3 1.79 -4.86 -14.66
CA GLU A 3 2.92 -4.00 -15.08
C GLU A 3 3.17 -4.05 -16.59
N TYR A 4 3.04 -5.23 -17.20
CA TYR A 4 3.13 -5.39 -18.66
C TYR A 4 2.01 -4.62 -19.38
N TRP A 5 0.77 -4.71 -18.89
CA TRP A 5 -0.36 -3.97 -19.45
C TRP A 5 -0.23 -2.46 -19.29
N VAL A 6 0.25 -2.01 -18.12
CA VAL A 6 0.53 -0.60 -17.86
C VAL A 6 1.62 -0.10 -18.80
N ALA A 7 2.72 -0.86 -18.96
CA ALA A 7 3.77 -0.54 -19.91
C ALA A 7 3.25 -0.52 -21.36
N TYR A 8 2.51 -1.54 -21.78
CA TYR A 8 1.91 -1.61 -23.11
C TYR A 8 0.99 -0.41 -23.40
N ARG A 9 0.07 -0.08 -22.48
CA ARG A 9 -0.87 1.05 -22.62
C ARG A 9 -0.17 2.40 -22.56
N ASN A 10 0.85 2.54 -21.71
CA ASN A 10 1.48 3.84 -21.53
C ASN A 10 2.63 4.09 -22.48
N ASP A 11 3.18 3.07 -23.15
CA ASP A 11 4.32 3.20 -24.05
C ASP A 11 3.95 2.81 -25.50
N LYS A 12 3.49 1.57 -25.73
CA LYS A 12 3.16 1.10 -27.10
C LYS A 12 1.91 1.77 -27.69
N TYR A 13 0.88 2.04 -26.90
CA TYR A 13 -0.37 2.63 -27.38
C TYR A 13 -0.18 4.02 -27.99
N TYR A 14 0.71 4.84 -27.41
CA TYR A 14 0.97 6.21 -27.88
C TYR A 14 2.13 6.29 -28.88
N ARG A 15 3.01 5.28 -28.95
CA ARG A 15 4.19 5.26 -29.85
C ARG A 15 3.82 5.38 -31.33
N PHE A 16 2.68 4.83 -31.76
CA PHE A 16 2.25 4.84 -33.17
C PHE A 16 1.11 5.84 -33.47
N ARG A 17 0.64 6.58 -32.45
CA ARG A 17 -0.46 7.53 -32.61
C ARG A 17 0.06 8.93 -32.87
N ARG A 18 -0.64 9.65 -33.76
CA ARG A 18 -0.46 11.08 -33.92
C ARG A 18 -1.06 11.78 -32.69
N GLY A 19 -0.52 12.94 -32.32
CA GLY A 19 -1.06 13.69 -31.20
C GLY A 19 -2.48 14.21 -31.47
N HIS A 20 -3.14 14.63 -30.40
CA HIS A 20 -4.53 15.04 -30.48
C HIS A 20 -4.71 16.30 -31.33
N ARG A 21 -5.82 16.37 -32.05
CA ARG A 21 -6.20 17.51 -32.91
C ARG A 21 -7.20 18.47 -32.23
N GLY A 22 -7.57 18.19 -30.99
CA GLY A 22 -8.42 19.09 -30.21
C GLY A 22 -7.59 20.13 -29.46
N ASP A 23 -8.24 21.21 -29.04
CA ASP A 23 -7.58 22.27 -28.28
C ASP A 23 -7.14 21.78 -26.88
N GLY A 24 -5.95 22.20 -26.44
CA GLY A 24 -5.44 21.95 -25.09
C GLY A 24 -4.31 20.93 -24.94
N MET A 25 -3.94 20.22 -26.01
CA MET A 25 -2.78 19.31 -26.01
C MET A 25 -1.70 19.66 -27.05
N ASP A 26 -1.86 20.76 -27.79
CA ASP A 26 -0.86 21.30 -28.73
C ASP A 26 -0.30 20.26 -29.72
N GLY A 27 -1.15 19.37 -30.23
CA GLY A 27 -0.71 18.33 -31.17
C GLY A 27 0.13 17.22 -30.53
N LYS A 28 0.20 17.13 -29.20
CA LYS A 28 0.84 16.03 -28.43
C LYS A 28 -0.16 14.92 -28.12
N THR A 29 0.34 13.72 -27.88
CA THR A 29 -0.46 12.66 -27.22
C THR A 29 -0.62 12.96 -25.73
N PRO A 30 -1.62 12.40 -25.02
CA PRO A 30 -1.79 12.62 -23.59
C PRO A 30 -0.54 12.27 -22.77
N LYS A 31 0.17 11.20 -23.19
CA LYS A 31 1.44 10.81 -22.58
C LYS A 31 2.52 11.87 -22.78
N GLN A 32 2.77 12.28 -24.02
CA GLN A 32 3.78 13.30 -24.33
C GLN A 32 3.48 14.64 -23.66
N TRP A 33 2.19 15.00 -23.56
CA TRP A 33 1.78 16.20 -22.87
C TRP A 33 2.08 16.12 -21.37
N MET A 34 1.69 15.02 -20.70
CA MET A 34 1.99 14.76 -19.29
C MET A 34 3.51 14.71 -19.01
N ASP A 35 4.27 14.05 -19.89
CA ASP A 35 5.73 13.95 -19.79
C ASP A 35 6.41 15.31 -20.02
N SER A 36 5.75 16.24 -20.73
CA SER A 36 6.26 17.61 -20.94
C SER A 36 5.98 18.58 -19.78
N LEU A 37 5.14 18.20 -18.82
CA LEU A 37 4.89 19.00 -17.64
C LEU A 37 6.09 18.90 -16.67
N PRO A 38 6.56 20.03 -16.12
CA PRO A 38 7.71 20.03 -15.23
C PRO A 38 7.41 19.26 -13.94
N GLU A 39 8.36 18.43 -13.50
CA GLU A 39 8.20 17.68 -12.25
C GLU A 39 8.10 18.59 -11.02
N THR A 40 8.69 19.78 -11.10
CA THR A 40 8.67 20.80 -10.03
C THR A 40 7.27 21.32 -9.72
N GLU A 41 6.33 21.21 -10.66
CA GLU A 41 4.93 21.59 -10.45
C GLU A 41 4.09 20.44 -9.86
N ARG A 42 4.65 19.23 -9.74
CA ARG A 42 3.94 18.08 -9.18
C ARG A 42 3.92 18.16 -7.66
N ILE A 43 2.74 18.41 -7.10
CA ILE A 43 2.52 18.34 -5.65
C ILE A 43 2.30 16.88 -5.28
N ARG A 44 3.18 16.33 -4.43
CA ARG A 44 3.00 15.01 -3.84
C ARG A 44 2.27 15.16 -2.50
N ILE A 45 1.20 14.39 -2.35
CA ILE A 45 0.44 14.30 -1.10
C ILE A 45 1.31 13.58 -0.06
N SER A 46 1.29 14.05 1.20
CA SER A 46 2.01 13.38 2.28
C SER A 46 1.41 11.99 2.55
N GLU A 47 2.19 11.08 3.14
CA GLU A 47 1.67 9.75 3.45
C GLU A 47 0.45 9.80 4.38
N ASP A 48 0.43 10.71 5.35
CA ASP A 48 -0.70 10.85 6.28
C ASP A 48 -1.96 11.30 5.57
N GLN A 49 -1.85 12.27 4.65
CA GLN A 49 -2.98 12.68 3.82
C GLN A 49 -3.41 11.56 2.86
N LEU A 50 -2.46 10.75 2.36
CA LEU A 50 -2.77 9.59 1.53
C LEU A 50 -3.57 8.54 2.33
N ARG A 51 -3.24 8.34 3.62
CA ARG A 51 -3.98 7.42 4.52
C ARG A 51 -5.39 7.89 4.85
N MET A 52 -5.68 9.18 4.71
CA MET A 52 -7.04 9.71 4.83
C MET A 52 -7.92 9.40 3.61
N LEU A 53 -7.36 8.93 2.48
CA LEU A 53 -8.20 8.47 1.39
C LEU A 53 -9.06 7.28 1.81
N PHE A 54 -10.24 7.17 1.21
CA PHE A 54 -11.25 6.17 1.55
C PHE A 54 -10.74 4.74 1.32
N MET A 55 -10.28 4.11 2.39
CA MET A 55 -10.04 2.67 2.49
C MET A 55 -11.21 2.01 3.22
N TYR A 56 -11.37 0.70 3.04
CA TYR A 56 -12.36 -0.06 3.79
C TYR A 56 -11.92 -0.15 5.25
N GLU A 57 -12.89 -0.11 6.18
CA GLU A 57 -12.64 -0.13 7.62
C GLU A 57 -13.27 -1.34 8.30
N ASP A 58 -12.60 -1.87 9.32
CA ASP A 58 -13.14 -2.91 10.20
C ASP A 58 -12.59 -2.75 11.62
N ILE A 59 -13.28 -3.28 12.63
CA ILE A 59 -12.83 -3.27 14.02
C ILE A 59 -12.29 -4.63 14.39
N ARG A 60 -11.05 -4.67 14.86
CA ARG A 60 -10.36 -5.91 15.23
C ARG A 60 -9.77 -5.81 16.62
N LYS A 61 -9.66 -6.96 17.28
CA LYS A 61 -9.00 -7.07 18.58
C LYS A 61 -7.52 -7.33 18.36
N VAL A 62 -6.68 -6.64 19.09
CA VAL A 62 -5.25 -6.92 19.12
C VAL A 62 -5.01 -8.19 19.94
N THR A 63 -4.32 -9.16 19.33
CA THR A 63 -3.98 -10.44 19.94
C THR A 63 -2.47 -10.52 20.20
N GLN A 64 -2.02 -11.55 20.90
CA GLN A 64 -0.60 -11.77 21.16
C GLN A 64 0.23 -11.91 19.86
N ASN A 65 -0.41 -12.32 18.76
CA ASN A 65 0.24 -12.44 17.46
C ASN A 65 0.05 -11.19 16.58
N GLY A 66 -0.47 -10.08 17.12
CA GLY A 66 -0.87 -8.89 16.37
C GLY A 66 -2.36 -8.89 15.99
N VAL A 67 -2.71 -8.29 14.86
CA VAL A 67 -4.09 -8.20 14.37
C VAL A 67 -4.36 -9.27 13.32
N VAL A 68 -5.40 -10.09 13.52
CA VAL A 68 -5.81 -11.11 12.55
C VAL A 68 -7.00 -10.62 11.73
N PHE A 69 -6.85 -10.61 10.40
CA PHE A 69 -7.88 -10.18 9.46
C PHE A 69 -7.77 -10.95 8.14
N MET A 70 -8.89 -11.44 7.60
CA MET A 70 -8.95 -12.22 6.34
C MET A 70 -7.87 -13.33 6.25
N GLN A 71 -7.71 -14.12 7.31
CA GLN A 71 -6.71 -15.20 7.44
C GLN A 71 -5.23 -14.76 7.41
N ASN A 72 -4.99 -13.45 7.36
CA ASN A 72 -3.68 -12.84 7.49
C ASN A 72 -3.46 -12.38 8.94
N THR A 73 -2.19 -12.42 9.35
CA THR A 73 -1.76 -11.86 10.63
C THR A 73 -0.92 -10.63 10.32
N TYR A 74 -1.21 -9.51 10.96
CA TYR A 74 -0.51 -8.25 10.78
C TYR A 74 0.23 -7.89 12.06
N ILE A 75 1.50 -7.57 11.92
CA ILE A 75 2.41 -7.35 13.05
C ILE A 75 3.03 -5.96 12.99
N HIS A 76 3.20 -5.35 14.16
CA HIS A 76 3.94 -4.12 14.40
C HIS A 76 4.22 -4.04 15.90
N GLU A 77 5.35 -3.44 16.30
CA GLU A 77 5.76 -3.35 17.70
C GLU A 77 4.74 -2.63 18.58
N GLU A 78 4.23 -1.49 18.11
CA GLU A 78 3.15 -0.72 18.77
C GLU A 78 1.86 -1.52 19.03
N LEU A 79 1.63 -2.66 18.38
CA LEU A 79 0.45 -3.46 18.70
C LEU A 79 0.59 -4.17 20.05
N PHE A 80 1.81 -4.51 20.48
CA PHE A 80 2.00 -5.28 21.72
C PHE A 80 1.63 -4.48 22.98
N THR A 81 1.71 -3.16 22.93
CA THR A 81 1.30 -2.26 24.03
C THR A 81 -0.22 -2.17 24.17
N HIS A 82 -0.98 -2.47 23.11
CA HIS A 82 -2.44 -2.44 23.06
C HIS A 82 -3.08 -3.84 23.11
N LEU A 83 -2.39 -4.82 23.70
CA LEU A 83 -2.84 -6.21 23.73
C LEU A 83 -4.23 -6.34 24.36
N GLY A 84 -5.16 -6.95 23.62
CA GLY A 84 -6.53 -7.18 24.07
C GLY A 84 -7.48 -6.02 23.80
N GLU A 85 -6.98 -4.87 23.37
CA GLU A 85 -7.81 -3.72 23.00
C GLU A 85 -8.44 -3.92 21.61
N LYS A 86 -9.54 -3.21 21.36
CA LYS A 86 -10.13 -3.10 20.03
C LYS A 86 -9.50 -1.91 19.32
N VAL A 87 -9.13 -2.12 18.07
CA VAL A 87 -8.57 -1.11 17.16
C VAL A 87 -9.38 -1.09 15.87
N LYS A 88 -9.35 0.04 15.18
CA LYS A 88 -9.90 0.18 13.83
C LYS A 88 -8.78 -0.06 12.82
N ILE A 89 -9.02 -0.94 11.87
CA ILE A 89 -8.10 -1.16 10.74
C ILE A 89 -8.64 -0.50 9.49
N LYS A 90 -7.75 0.06 8.67
CA LYS A 90 -8.03 0.48 7.30
C LYS A 90 -7.19 -0.32 6.32
N TYR A 91 -7.79 -0.77 5.23
CA TYR A 91 -7.12 -1.65 4.27
C TYR A 91 -7.64 -1.46 2.84
N ASP A 92 -6.80 -1.84 1.87
CA ASP A 92 -7.17 -1.98 0.47
C ASP A 92 -7.60 -3.44 0.20
N PRO A 93 -8.86 -3.71 -0.21
CA PRO A 93 -9.33 -5.07 -0.49
C PRO A 93 -8.58 -5.72 -1.67
N HIS A 94 -7.95 -4.94 -2.54
CA HIS A 94 -7.12 -5.43 -3.64
C HIS A 94 -5.65 -5.63 -3.26
N ASN A 95 -5.22 -5.09 -2.12
CA ASN A 95 -3.85 -5.19 -1.64
C ASN A 95 -3.79 -5.35 -0.11
N LEU A 96 -3.80 -6.61 0.34
CA LEU A 96 -3.77 -6.99 1.76
C LEU A 96 -2.34 -7.15 2.34
N LYS A 97 -1.32 -6.58 1.70
CA LYS A 97 0.07 -6.67 2.18
C LYS A 97 0.31 -5.91 3.48
N GLU A 98 -0.45 -4.83 3.69
CA GLU A 98 -0.31 -3.93 4.81
C GLU A 98 -1.70 -3.42 5.22
N ILE A 99 -1.82 -3.03 6.49
CA ILE A 99 -3.00 -2.35 7.01
C ILE A 99 -2.57 -1.14 7.84
N PHE A 100 -3.43 -0.14 7.91
CA PHE A 100 -3.26 0.99 8.82
C PHE A 100 -4.12 0.77 10.05
N VAL A 101 -3.53 0.86 11.22
CA VAL A 101 -4.20 0.62 12.50
C VAL A 101 -4.39 1.94 13.20
N TYR A 102 -5.59 2.15 13.71
CA TYR A 102 -6.03 3.33 14.43
C TYR A 102 -6.64 2.89 15.76
N LEU A 103 -6.47 3.72 16.78
CA LEU A 103 -7.24 3.59 18.01
C LEU A 103 -8.73 3.83 17.73
N LEU A 104 -9.61 3.37 18.62
CA LEU A 104 -11.04 3.67 18.49
C LEU A 104 -11.34 5.17 18.60
N SER A 105 -10.45 5.96 19.20
CA SER A 105 -10.49 7.43 19.19
C SER A 105 -10.35 8.02 17.78
N GLY A 106 -9.81 7.24 16.84
CA GLY A 106 -9.50 7.69 15.48
C GLY A 106 -8.04 8.13 15.30
N GLU A 107 -7.24 8.12 16.35
CA GLU A 107 -5.80 8.41 16.28
C GLU A 107 -5.05 7.30 15.56
N PHE A 108 -4.12 7.69 14.69
CA PHE A 108 -3.27 6.73 13.99
C PHE A 108 -2.31 6.07 14.97
N LEU A 109 -2.29 4.74 15.00
CA LEU A 109 -1.39 3.96 15.84
C LEU A 109 -0.15 3.53 15.06
N CYS A 110 -0.34 2.70 14.03
CA CYS A 110 0.79 2.16 13.27
C CYS A 110 0.38 1.62 11.90
N LYS A 111 1.38 1.41 11.03
CA LYS A 111 1.24 0.68 9.77
C LYS A 111 1.73 -0.74 10.00
N ALA A 112 0.84 -1.72 9.98
CA ALA A 112 1.18 -3.11 10.28
C ALA A 112 1.34 -3.92 8.99
N ASP A 113 2.47 -4.60 8.87
CA ASP A 113 2.77 -5.45 7.72
C ASP A 113 2.19 -6.85 7.92
N ARG A 114 1.74 -7.45 6.82
CA ARG A 114 1.31 -8.85 6.82
C ARG A 114 2.51 -9.74 7.12
N LEU A 115 2.38 -10.55 8.15
CA LEU A 115 3.28 -11.66 8.44
C LEU A 115 3.23 -12.66 7.28
N GLU A 116 4.34 -12.80 6.57
CA GLU A 116 4.45 -13.82 5.52
C GLU A 116 4.44 -15.22 6.13
N LYS A 117 3.56 -16.08 5.61
CA LYS A 117 3.54 -17.49 5.94
C LYS A 117 4.53 -18.19 5.00
N TYR A 118 5.73 -18.48 5.50
CA TYR A 118 6.71 -19.26 4.74
C TYR A 118 6.28 -20.74 4.72
N GLY A 119 6.19 -21.31 3.52
CA GLY A 119 6.03 -22.74 3.31
C GLY A 119 7.29 -23.53 3.66
N TRP A 120 7.26 -24.84 3.39
CA TRP A 120 8.38 -25.77 3.63
C TRP A 120 9.68 -25.35 2.91
N ASP A 121 9.53 -24.63 1.82
CA ASP A 121 10.53 -24.10 0.90
C ASP A 121 11.15 -22.74 1.33
N GLY A 122 10.69 -22.15 2.45
CA GLY A 122 11.10 -20.81 2.91
C GLY A 122 12.04 -20.78 4.12
N VAL A 123 12.86 -21.81 4.32
CA VAL A 123 13.74 -21.97 5.50
C VAL A 123 14.63 -20.75 5.76
N GLU A 124 15.12 -20.10 4.70
CA GLU A 124 16.03 -18.95 4.82
C GLU A 124 15.28 -17.68 5.24
N GLN A 125 14.10 -17.45 4.69
CA GLN A 125 13.25 -16.32 5.07
C GLN A 125 12.69 -16.48 6.50
N TYR A 126 12.41 -17.72 6.93
CA TYR A 126 12.07 -18.04 8.32
C TYR A 126 13.19 -17.67 9.30
N LYS A 127 14.45 -17.96 8.96
CA LYS A 127 15.61 -17.55 9.77
C LYS A 127 15.74 -16.03 9.86
N GLU A 128 15.53 -15.30 8.77
CA GLU A 128 15.57 -13.83 8.76
C GLU A 128 14.44 -13.22 9.59
N HIS A 129 13.22 -13.76 9.47
CA HIS A 129 12.08 -13.35 10.28
C HIS A 129 12.33 -13.56 11.78
N ARG A 130 12.86 -14.73 12.16
CA ARG A 130 13.23 -15.04 13.55
C ARG A 130 14.30 -14.09 14.09
N LYS A 131 15.27 -13.70 13.25
CA LYS A 131 16.30 -12.71 13.62
C LYS A 131 15.71 -11.32 13.84
N ARG A 132 14.70 -10.90 13.06
CA ARG A 132 13.98 -9.63 13.30
C ARG A 132 13.26 -9.64 14.64
N LEU A 133 12.59 -10.74 14.97
CA LEU A 133 11.89 -10.88 16.26
C LEU A 133 12.83 -10.89 17.48
N GLN A 134 14.07 -11.39 17.36
CA GLN A 134 15.05 -11.44 18.46
C GLN A 134 15.81 -10.12 18.70
N LYS A 135 15.67 -9.14 17.80
CA LYS A 135 16.32 -7.82 17.98
C LYS A 135 15.55 -6.89 18.92
N PHE A 136 14.43 -7.37 19.46
CA PHE A 136 13.57 -6.73 20.44
C PHE A 136 13.46 -7.64 21.66
#